data_AF-A0A822BUH7-F1
#
_entry.id   AF-A0A822BUH7-F1
#
_cell.length_a   1.000
_cell.length_b   1.000
_cell.length_c   1.000
_cell.angle_alpha   90.00
_cell.angle_beta   90.00
_cell.angle_gamma   90.00
#
_symmetry.space_group_name_H-M   'P 1'
#
loop_
_entity.id
_entity.type
_entity.pdbx_description
1 polymer ?
#
loop_
_entity_poly.entity_id
_entity_poly.type
_entity_poly.pdbx_seq_one_letter_code
_entity_poly.pdbx_strand_id
1 'polypeptide(L)' 'MSTYKLYYFNARGRAEISRLIFAAAGQQYEDIRYDYKEWALDAGEMPLGERPG' A
#
# COMPACT_ATOMS: atom_id res chain seq x y z
N MET A 1 -13.86 -8.38 11.96
CA MET A 1 -13.55 -8.33 10.52
C MET A 1 -12.17 -7.72 10.37
N SER A 2 -11.31 -8.30 9.54
CA SER A 2 -9.95 -7.81 9.32
C SER A 2 -9.99 -6.55 8.48
N THR A 3 -9.41 -5.46 8.97
CA THR A 3 -9.26 -4.21 8.23
C THR A 3 -7.88 -4.19 7.59
N TYR A 4 -7.82 -4.15 6.26
CA TYR A 4 -6.57 -4.11 5.50
C TYR A 4 -6.29 -2.71 5.00
N LYS A 5 -5.04 -2.26 5.13
CA LYS A 5 -4.53 -1.02 4.56
C LYS A 5 -3.36 -1.33 3.64
N LEU A 6 -3.41 -0.85 2.41
CA LEU A 6 -2.37 -1.01 1.41
C LEU A 6 -1.71 0.35 1.19
N TYR A 7 -0.46 0.47 1.62
CA TYR A 7 0.34 1.67 1.44
C TYR A 7 1.27 1.49 0.24
N TYR A 8 1.12 2.32 -0.80
CA TYR A 8 1.99 2.26 -1.97
C TYR A 8 2.14 3.61 -2.67
N PHE A 9 3.04 3.70 -3.62
CA PHE A 9 3.12 4.85 -4.51
C PHE A 9 1.80 5.05 -5.27
N ASN A 10 1.57 6.27 -5.76
CA ASN A 10 0.55 6.54 -6.77
C ASN A 10 0.93 5.96 -8.15
N ALA A 11 1.24 4.67 -8.16
CA ALA A 11 1.60 3.85 -9.30
C ALA A 11 1.04 2.44 -9.09
N ARG A 12 1.01 1.65 -10.17
CA ARG A 12 0.61 0.24 -10.09
C ARG A 12 1.67 -0.60 -9.39
N GLY A 13 2.87 -0.64 -9.96
CA GLY A 13 4.04 -1.33 -9.40
C GLY A 13 3.72 -2.70 -8.80
N ARG A 14 4.31 -3.04 -7.67
CA ARG A 14 4.06 -4.30 -6.95
C ARG A 14 2.72 -4.34 -6.22
N ALA A 15 2.14 -3.19 -5.88
CA ALA A 15 0.86 -3.13 -5.18
C ALA A 15 -0.32 -3.59 -6.04
N GLU A 16 -0.22 -3.50 -7.36
CA GLU A 16 -1.31 -3.90 -8.26
C GLU A 16 -1.72 -5.36 -8.08
N ILE A 17 -0.76 -6.25 -7.83
CA ILE A 17 -1.04 -7.66 -7.58
C ILE A 17 -1.91 -7.80 -6.33
N SER A 18 -1.58 -7.09 -5.25
CA SER A 18 -2.37 -7.09 -4.01
C SER A 18 -3.78 -6.51 -4.24
N ARG A 19 -3.91 -5.42 -5.01
CA ARG A 19 -5.22 -4.82 -5.35
C ARG A 19 -6.11 -5.80 -6.11
N LEU A 20 -5.55 -6.54 -7.06
CA LEU A 20 -6.28 -7.58 -7.81
C LEU A 20 -6.71 -8.73 -6.91
N ILE A 21 -5.86 -9.16 -5.98
CA ILE A 21 -6.21 -10.21 -5.00
C ILE A 21 -7.38 -9.75 -4.12
N PHE A 22 -7.33 -8.52 -3.60
CA PHE A 22 -8.43 -7.99 -2.79
C PHE A 22 -9.73 -7.88 -3.59
N ALA A 23 -9.67 -7.43 -4.84
CA ALA A 23 -10.83 -7.35 -5.73
C ALA A 23 -11.41 -8.74 -6.03
N ALA A 24 -10.56 -9.73 -6.33
CA ALA A 24 -10.99 -11.11 -6.58
C ALA A 24 -11.61 -11.78 -5.35
N ALA A 25 -11.10 -11.44 -4.15
CA ALA A 25 -11.62 -11.94 -2.88
C ALA A 25 -12.87 -11.19 -2.39
N GLY A 26 -13.28 -10.10 -3.03
CA GLY A 26 -14.36 -9.22 -2.54
C GLY A 26 -14.05 -8.57 -1.19
N GLN A 27 -12.77 -8.50 -0.82
CA GLN A 27 -12.31 -8.01 0.48
C GLN A 27 -12.16 -6.50 0.42
N GLN A 28 -12.81 -5.79 1.34
CA GLN A 28 -12.60 -4.35 1.50
C GLN A 28 -11.21 -4.06 2.09
N TYR A 29 -10.55 -3.07 1.52
CA TYR A 29 -9.24 -2.57 1.95
C TYR A 29 -9.14 -1.07 1.66
N GLU A 30 -8.29 -0.38 2.41
CA GLU A 30 -7.97 1.03 2.21
C GLU A 30 -6.72 1.15 1.34
N ASP A 31 -6.81 1.76 0.16
CA ASP A 31 -5.68 1.99 -0.76
C ASP A 31 -5.11 3.39 -0.52
N ILE A 32 -4.05 3.47 0.30
CA ILE A 32 -3.38 4.72 0.68
C ILE A 32 -2.23 4.95 -0.28
N ARG A 33 -2.36 5.99 -1.12
CA ARG A 33 -1.42 6.32 -2.17
C ARG A 33 -0.59 7.54 -1.79
N TYR A 34 0.71 7.42 -1.93
CA TYR A 34 1.65 8.53 -1.68
C TYR A 34 2.31 9.00 -2.95
N ASP A 35 2.59 10.31 -3.02
CA ASP A 35 3.59 10.83 -3.94
C ASP A 35 5.01 10.48 -3.49
N TYR A 36 5.99 10.50 -4.39
CA TYR A 36 7.37 10.15 -4.10
C TYR A 36 7.99 11.00 -2.97
N LYS A 37 7.56 12.26 -2.84
CA LYS A 37 8.01 13.15 -1.75
C LYS A 37 7.46 12.73 -0.40
N GLU A 38 6.17 12.37 -0.34
CA GLU A 38 5.52 11.86 0.86
C GLU A 38 6.04 10.46 1.22
N TRP A 39 6.49 9.70 0.20
CA TRP A 39 7.13 8.41 0.39
C TRP A 39 8.42 8.47 1.22
N ALA A 40 9.21 9.52 1.03
CA ALA A 40 10.45 9.71 1.76
C ALA A 40 10.23 10.20 3.20
N LEU A 41 9.16 10.95 3.46
CA LEU A 41 8.89 11.58 4.75
C LEU A 41 8.27 10.61 5.78
N ASP A 42 7.39 9.70 5.35
CA ASP A 42 6.65 8.79 6.23
C ASP A 42 7.37 7.44 6.50
N ALA A 43 8.57 7.23 5.96
CA ALA A 43 9.28 5.94 6.06
C ALA A 43 9.65 5.54 7.50
N GLY A 44 9.67 6.50 8.44
CA GLY A 44 10.00 6.28 9.84
C GLY A 44 8.96 5.49 10.64
N GLU A 45 7.70 5.42 10.21
CA GLU A 45 6.65 4.65 10.92
C GLU A 45 6.57 3.18 10.51
N MET A 46 7.32 2.74 9.49
CA MET A 46 7.24 1.36 9.01
C MET A 46 8.13 0.42 9.84
N PRO A 47 7.64 -0.79 10.17
CA PRO A 47 8.34 -1.71 11.08
C PRO A 47 9.72 -2.18 10.58
N LEU A 48 9.99 -2.06 9.28
CA LEU A 48 11.29 -2.38 8.67
C LEU A 48 12.05 -1.14 8.16
N GLY A 49 11.50 0.06 8.34
CA GLY A 49 12.05 1.30 7.76
C GLY A 49 12.03 1.34 6.22
N GLU A 50 11.54 0.28 5.59
CA GLU A 50 11.42 0.12 4.15
C GLU A 50 9.96 -0.14 3.79
N ARG A 51 9.52 0.51 2.72
CA ARG A 51 8.22 0.25 2.14
C ARG A 51 8.39 -0.70 0.94
N PRO A 52 7.41 -1.57 0.63
CA PRO A 52 7.49 -2.40 -0.56
C PRO A 52 7.65 -1.48 -1.78
N GLY A 53 8.77 -1.61 -2.48
CA GLY A 53 9.09 -0.86 -3.71
C GLY A 53 8.36 -1.41 -4.92
#